data_AF-A0A2D5VEQ1-F1
#
_entry.id   AF-A0A2D5VEQ1-F1
#
_cell.length_a   1.000
_cell.length_b   1.000
_cell.length_c   1.000
_cell.angle_alpha   90.00
_cell.angle_beta   90.00
_cell.angle_gamma   90.00
#
_symmetry.space_group_name_H-M   'P 1'
#
loop_
_entity.id
_entity.type
_entity.pdbx_description
1 polymer ?
#
loop_
_entity_poly.entity_id
_entity_poly.type
_entity_poly.pdbx_seq_one_letter_code
_entity_poly.pdbx_strand_id
1 'polypeptide(L)'
;MNDSIICHYSLPAARSIQQESTWNWANNPAVFELFEKTLLVVGVGAISSRTAQVGQALGMRVIGVRRNPQRSDPSMEQILVQIS
;
A
#
# COMPACT_ATOMS: atom_id res chain seq x y z
N MET A 1 -0.76 -14.64 24.59
CA MET A 1 0.07 -15.86 24.42
C MET A 1 -0.81 -16.87 23.69
N ASN A 2 -0.75 -17.10 22.38
CA ASN A 2 0.38 -17.03 21.45
C ASN A 2 -0.09 -16.87 19.98
N ASP A 3 0.65 -16.05 19.24
CA ASP A 3 1.15 -16.26 17.87
C ASP A 3 0.19 -16.40 16.67
N SER A 4 -0.48 -15.32 16.23
CA SER A 4 -0.98 -15.23 14.83
C SER A 4 -1.16 -13.82 14.22
N ILE A 5 -0.71 -12.73 14.87
CA ILE A 5 -0.88 -11.35 14.30
C ILE A 5 0.15 -11.02 13.19
N ILE A 6 0.90 -12.01 12.70
CA ILE A 6 1.79 -11.79 11.55
C ILE A 6 1.13 -12.40 10.31
N CYS A 7 0.34 -11.57 9.62
CA CYS A 7 0.01 -11.78 8.21
C CYS A 7 1.34 -11.84 7.43
N HIS A 8 1.86 -13.04 7.21
CA HIS A 8 3.02 -13.23 6.36
C HIS A 8 2.56 -13.08 4.91
N TYR A 9 2.50 -11.83 4.44
CA TYR A 9 2.33 -11.54 3.03
C TYR A 9 3.61 -11.94 2.30
N SER A 10 3.64 -13.17 1.76
CA SER A 10 4.79 -13.61 0.98
C SER A 10 4.73 -12.95 -0.39
N LEU A 11 5.56 -11.91 -0.58
CA LEU A 11 5.78 -11.27 -1.87
C LEU A 11 6.06 -12.28 -3.01
N PRO A 12 6.78 -13.40 -2.79
CA PRO A 12 6.92 -14.44 -3.81
C PRO A 12 5.59 -15.04 -4.27
N ALA A 13 4.67 -15.36 -3.34
CA ALA A 13 3.37 -15.92 -3.72
C ALA A 13 2.49 -14.91 -4.44
N ALA A 14 2.48 -13.65 -3.98
CA ALA A 14 1.75 -12.58 -4.66
C ALA A 14 2.24 -12.37 -6.10
N ARG A 15 3.57 -12.46 -6.32
CA ARG A 15 4.16 -12.38 -7.66
C ARG A 15 3.75 -13.54 -8.57
N SER A 16 3.67 -14.77 -8.04
CA SER A 16 3.22 -15.93 -8.83
C SER A 16 1.76 -15.81 -9.23
N ILE A 17 0.88 -15.44 -8.30
CA ILE A 17 -0.55 -15.21 -8.56
C ILE A 17 -0.75 -14.12 -9.63
N GLN A 18 0.00 -13.02 -9.52
CA GLN A 18 -0.03 -11.95 -10.53
C GLN A 18 0.42 -12.43 -11.92
N GLN A 19 1.47 -13.26 -12.00
CA GLN A 19 1.96 -13.81 -13.27
C GLN A 19 0.95 -14.76 -13.91
N GLU A 20 0.29 -15.59 -13.10
CA GLU A 20 -0.71 -16.54 -13.56
C GLU A 20 -2.04 -15.88 -13.93
N SER A 21 -2.21 -14.57 -13.62
CA SER A 21 -3.47 -13.84 -13.80
C SER A 21 -4.66 -14.53 -13.12
N THR A 22 -4.39 -15.27 -12.05
CA THR A 22 -5.38 -16.03 -11.29
C THR A 22 -5.88 -15.21 -10.12
N TRP A 23 -7.19 -15.26 -9.87
CA TRP A 23 -7.76 -14.66 -8.67
C TRP A 23 -7.80 -15.69 -7.56
N ASN A 24 -6.93 -15.56 -6.56
CA ASN A 24 -6.89 -16.49 -5.44
C ASN A 24 -7.85 -16.02 -4.32
N TRP A 25 -9.09 -16.51 -4.34
CA TRP A 25 -10.07 -16.25 -3.27
C TRP A 25 -9.79 -17.06 -1.98
N ALA A 26 -9.08 -18.19 -2.10
CA ALA A 26 -9.06 -19.25 -1.10
C ALA A 26 -8.04 -19.05 0.04
N ASN A 27 -7.09 -18.12 -0.13
CA ASN A 27 -6.10 -17.76 0.90
C ASN A 27 -6.29 -16.30 1.31
N ASN A 28 -7.44 -15.94 1.90
CA ASN A 28 -7.62 -14.64 2.53
C ASN A 28 -7.42 -14.75 4.06
N PRO A 29 -6.17 -14.84 4.56
CA PRO A 29 -5.94 -14.78 5.99
C PRO A 29 -6.15 -13.33 6.43
N ALA A 30 -7.22 -13.10 7.17
CA ALA A 30 -7.51 -11.88 7.91
C ALA A 30 -7.88 -10.65 7.07
N VAL A 31 -9.18 -10.36 7.03
CA VAL A 31 -9.62 -8.97 7.12
C VAL A 31 -8.83 -8.33 8.27
N PHE A 32 -8.07 -7.29 7.98
CA PHE A 32 -7.21 -6.63 8.95
C PHE A 32 -7.56 -5.15 9.03
N GLU A 33 -7.29 -4.56 10.19
CA GLU A 33 -7.57 -3.16 10.45
C GLU A 33 -6.56 -2.25 9.72
N LEU A 34 -7.09 -1.26 9.02
CA LEU A 34 -6.32 -0.29 8.24
C LEU A 34 -5.96 0.95 9.05
N PHE A 35 -6.68 1.25 10.13
CA PHE A 35 -6.41 2.40 10.98
C PHE A 35 -4.95 2.40 11.47
N GLU A 36 -4.28 3.56 11.36
CA GLU A 36 -2.86 3.79 11.67
C GLU A 36 -1.84 2.97 10.85
N LYS A 37 -2.29 2.15 9.90
CA LYS A 37 -1.36 1.44 9.00
C LYS A 37 -0.78 2.38 7.95
N THR A 38 0.40 2.04 7.45
CA THR A 38 1.08 2.82 6.41
C THR A 38 0.69 2.34 5.02
N LEU A 39 0.16 3.23 4.19
CA LEU A 39 0.00 3.05 2.75
C LEU A 39 1.17 3.69 2.02
N LEU A 40 2.03 2.86 1.41
CA LEU A 40 3.10 3.32 0.54
C LEU A 40 2.60 3.42 -0.91
N VAL A 41 2.65 4.63 -1.48
CA VAL A 41 2.26 4.90 -2.86
C VAL A 41 3.50 5.04 -3.74
N VAL A 42 3.73 4.06 -4.61
CA VAL A 42 4.82 4.11 -5.60
C VAL A 42 4.31 4.75 -6.89
N GLY A 43 4.81 5.93 -7.21
CA GLY A 43 4.35 6.72 -8.36
C GLY A 43 3.14 7.59 -8.00
N VAL A 44 3.40 8.88 -7.72
CA VAL A 44 2.36 9.87 -7.42
C VAL A 44 1.82 10.49 -8.72
N GLY A 45 0.54 10.26 -9.01
CA GLY A 45 -0.21 10.75 -10.17
C GLY A 45 -1.72 10.67 -9.91
N ALA A 46 -2.55 11.04 -10.89
CA ALA A 46 -4.00 11.25 -10.67
C ALA A 46 -4.73 10.06 -9.98
N ILE A 47 -4.42 8.82 -10.40
CA ILE A 47 -5.04 7.61 -9.83
C ILE A 47 -4.60 7.45 -8.37
N SER A 48 -3.29 7.53 -8.12
CA SER A 48 -2.74 7.26 -6.80
C SER A 48 -3.05 8.37 -5.80
N SER A 49 -3.21 9.63 -6.25
CA SER A 49 -3.75 10.72 -5.44
C SER A 49 -5.16 10.39 -4.94
N ARG A 50 -6.04 9.87 -5.80
CA ARG A 50 -7.39 9.48 -5.39
C ARG A 50 -7.37 8.29 -4.42
N THR A 51 -6.54 7.29 -4.67
CA THR A 51 -6.36 6.15 -3.75
C THR A 51 -5.85 6.62 -2.39
N ALA A 52 -4.92 7.57 -2.37
CA ALA A 52 -4.37 8.15 -1.15
C ALA A 52 -5.42 8.90 -0.31
N GLN A 53 -6.34 9.63 -0.95
CA GLN A 53 -7.48 10.25 -0.25
C GLN A 53 -8.35 9.21 0.46
N VAL A 54 -8.59 8.06 -0.17
CA VAL A 54 -9.34 6.96 0.47
C VAL A 54 -8.55 6.38 1.64
N GLY A 55 -7.24 6.17 1.49
CA GLY A 55 -6.37 5.72 2.58
C GLY A 55 -6.38 6.66 3.78
N GLN A 56 -6.28 7.98 3.55
CA GLN A 56 -6.38 8.98 4.62
C GLN A 56 -7.73 8.92 5.33
N ALA A 57 -8.84 8.78 4.58
CA ALA A 57 -10.17 8.66 5.16
C ALA A 57 -10.35 7.40 6.03
N LEU A 58 -9.53 6.37 5.81
CA LEU A 58 -9.46 5.15 6.62
C LEU A 58 -8.51 5.29 7.83
N GLY A 59 -7.93 6.48 8.06
CA GLY A 59 -6.99 6.74 9.15
C GLY A 59 -5.60 6.14 8.90
N MET A 60 -5.24 5.86 7.64
CA MET A 60 -3.92 5.37 7.28
C MET A 60 -2.90 6.51 7.22
N ARG A 61 -1.65 6.18 7.53
CA ARG A 61 -0.49 7.02 7.22
C ARG A 61 -0.11 6.86 5.76
N VAL A 62 -0.24 7.90 4.94
CA VAL A 62 0.01 7.79 3.49
C VAL A 62 1.34 8.42 3.10
N ILE A 63 2.25 7.62 2.56
CA ILE A 63 3.59 8.05 2.12
C ILE A 63 3.72 7.84 0.61
N GLY A 64 4.00 8.90 -0.13
CA GLY A 64 4.25 8.85 -1.57
C GLY A 64 5.73 8.69 -1.90
N VAL A 65 6.03 8.01 -3.01
CA VAL A 65 7.37 7.88 -3.58
C VAL A 65 7.34 8.35 -5.02
N ARG A 66 8.25 9.26 -5.39
CA ARG A 66 8.39 9.76 -6.76
C ARG A 66 9.80 10.24 -7.07
N ARG A 67 10.17 10.23 -8.36
CA ARG A 67 11.50 10.66 -8.83
C ARG A 67 11.82 12.13 -8.53
N ASN A 68 10.85 13.03 -8.71
CA ASN A 68 11.01 14.44 -8.37
C ASN A 68 10.13 14.78 -7.15
N PRO A 69 10.67 14.98 -5.94
CA PRO A 69 9.86 15.16 -4.74
C PRO A 69 9.26 16.57 -4.60
N GLN A 70 9.65 17.55 -5.42
CA GLN A 70 9.32 18.96 -5.18
C GLN A 70 7.85 19.33 -5.34
N ARG A 71 7.08 18.57 -6.12
CA ARG A 71 5.62 18.77 -6.22
C ARG A 71 4.91 17.96 -5.13
N SER A 72 4.40 18.69 -4.15
CA SER A 72 3.57 18.14 -3.06
C SER A 72 2.23 17.64 -3.60
N ASP A 73 1.61 16.74 -2.86
CA ASP A 73 0.23 16.30 -3.05
C ASP A 73 -0.43 16.29 -1.66
N PRO A 74 -1.51 17.05 -1.42
CA PRO A 74 -2.16 17.12 -0.11
C PRO A 74 -2.76 15.77 0.32
N SER A 75 -2.92 14.83 -0.60
CA SER A 75 -3.38 13.47 -0.34
C SER A 75 -2.28 12.59 0.28
N MET A 76 -1.05 13.09 0.44
CA MET A 76 0.07 12.36 1.04
C MET A 76 0.59 13.12 2.25
N GLU A 77 0.89 12.40 3.34
CA GLU A 77 1.54 12.99 4.52
C GLU A 77 2.98 13.40 4.20
N GLN A 78 3.68 12.56 3.43
CA GLN A 78 5.05 12.79 3.02
C GLN A 78 5.29 12.27 1.61
N ILE A 79 6.19 12.93 0.89
CA ILE A 79 6.70 12.45 -0.40
C ILE A 79 8.20 12.25 -0.30
N LEU A 80 8.63 11.02 -0.58
CA LEU A 80 10.04 10.60 -0.61
C LEU A 80 10.56 10.51 -2.05
N VAL A 81 11.86 10.70 -2.19
CA VAL A 81 12.57 10.47 -3.46
C VAL A 81 12.62 8.98 -3.75
N GLN A 82 12.26 8.60 -4.98
CA GLN A 82 12.49 7.25 -5.48
C GLN A 82 13.95 7.07 -5.87
N ILE A 83 14.68 6.21 -5.17
CA ILE A 83 16.04 5.78 -5.55
C ILE A 83 15.88 4.55 -6.46
N SER A 84 16.44 4.63 -7.67
CA SER A 84 16.42 3.60 -8.71
C SER A 84 17.62 2.67 -8.64
#